data_AF-A0AAQ4EJ36-F1
#
_entry.id   AF-A0AAQ4EJ36-F1
#
_cell.length_a   1.000
_cell.length_b   1.000
_cell.length_c   1.000
_cell.angle_alpha   90.00
_cell.angle_beta   90.00
_cell.angle_gamma   90.00
#
_symmetry.space_group_name_H-M   'P 1'
#
loop_
_entity.id
_entity.type
_entity.pdbx_description
1 polymer ?
#
loop_
_entity_poly.entity_id
_entity_poly.type
_entity_poly.pdbx_seq_one_letter_code
_entity_poly.pdbx_strand_id
1 'polypeptide(L)'
;MQNNEGALNSTLFYVHNLNVLLCRERDEQNLAARLQRENIGRGRPGVHLRFSLVWRRCDGVNIPEHSVSGGKEGGTVTYVGRAEHEGQEIPGRVVPGNGCYVSYEGGEHRYDKYDVLVNDGNLLKWIRSSAGTVPSKAIVGGKTTSGEKLYIGRTEHNGSLILGRIQPSHGCLYIPCAGAEHRYTDYEVLVTEFLFPIG
;
A
#
# COMPACT_ATOMS: atom_id res chain seq x y z
N MET A 1 10.27 37.17 -3.39
CA MET A 1 9.97 35.79 -3.81
C MET A 1 10.56 34.83 -2.79
N GLN A 2 9.92 34.72 -1.63
CA GLN A 2 10.39 33.88 -0.53
C GLN A 2 9.18 33.26 0.17
N ASN A 3 9.33 31.98 0.47
CA ASN A 3 8.61 31.20 1.49
C ASN A 3 7.35 30.46 1.05
N ASN A 4 7.53 29.35 0.32
CA ASN A 4 6.61 28.20 0.33
C ASN A 4 7.16 26.98 1.10
N GLU A 5 8.39 27.04 1.61
CA GLU A 5 9.04 25.94 2.35
C GLU A 5 8.59 25.84 3.82
N GLY A 6 8.11 26.93 4.44
CA GLY A 6 7.69 26.94 5.84
C GLY A 6 6.37 26.20 6.13
N ALA A 7 5.46 26.12 5.15
CA ALA A 7 4.15 25.47 5.31
C ALA A 7 4.24 23.94 5.17
N LEU A 8 5.12 23.45 4.30
CA LEU A 8 5.37 22.02 4.11
C LEU A 8 6.09 21.42 5.33
N ASN A 9 7.10 22.11 5.88
CA ASN A 9 7.82 21.65 7.06
C ASN A 9 6.94 21.58 8.32
N SER A 10 5.97 22.49 8.47
CA SER A 10 5.05 22.47 9.61
C SER A 10 3.97 21.38 9.50
N THR A 11 3.54 21.04 8.29
CA THR A 11 2.60 19.94 8.02
C THR A 11 3.27 18.58 8.20
N LEU A 12 4.50 18.40 7.70
CA LEU A 12 5.28 17.17 7.88
C LEU A 12 5.59 16.90 9.36
N PHE A 13 5.93 17.96 10.12
CA PHE A 13 6.15 17.87 11.57
C PHE A 13 4.89 17.46 12.33
N TYR A 14 3.72 17.90 11.86
CA TYR A 14 2.43 17.51 12.44
C TYR A 14 2.13 16.02 12.22
N VAL A 15 2.32 15.53 10.99
CA VAL A 15 2.10 14.12 10.62
C VAL A 15 3.08 13.18 11.34
N HIS A 16 4.35 13.59 11.50
CA HIS A 16 5.33 12.81 12.26
C HIS A 16 4.95 12.69 13.74
N ASN A 17 4.48 13.78 14.37
CA ASN A 17 4.00 13.74 15.76
C ASN A 17 2.70 12.95 15.91
N LEU A 18 1.80 13.01 14.93
CA LEU A 18 0.58 12.18 14.84
C LEU A 18 0.92 10.68 14.87
N ASN A 19 1.89 10.22 14.09
CA ASN A 19 2.33 8.82 14.10
C ASN A 19 2.99 8.41 15.44
N VAL A 20 3.69 9.32 16.11
CA VAL A 20 4.28 9.07 17.44
C VAL A 20 3.21 9.01 18.54
N LEU A 21 2.17 9.84 18.46
CA LEU A 21 1.01 9.81 19.36
C LEU A 21 0.15 8.55 19.15
N LEU A 22 -0.10 8.17 17.89
CA LEU A 22 -0.81 6.93 17.50
C LEU A 22 -0.14 5.66 18.05
N CYS A 23 1.20 5.68 18.23
CA CYS A 23 1.96 4.52 18.71
C CYS A 23 2.02 4.42 20.25
N ARG A 24 1.64 5.48 20.99
CA ARG A 24 1.76 5.55 22.46
C ARG A 24 0.43 5.48 23.22
N GLU A 25 -0.68 5.92 22.63
CA GLU A 25 -2.01 5.89 23.27
C GLU A 25 -2.80 4.65 22.78
N ARG A 26 -3.14 3.74 23.71
CA ARG A 26 -3.99 2.55 23.42
C ARG A 26 -5.47 2.88 23.29
N ASP A 27 -5.88 4.09 23.67
CA ASP A 27 -7.27 4.57 23.60
C ASP A 27 -7.45 5.53 22.42
N GLU A 28 -7.86 4.99 21.28
CA GLU A 28 -8.07 5.68 20.00
C GLU A 28 -9.05 6.88 20.12
N GLN A 29 -9.98 6.84 21.08
CA GLN A 29 -10.98 7.89 21.33
C GLN A 29 -10.38 9.17 21.95
N ASN A 30 -9.33 9.05 22.78
CA ASN A 30 -8.68 10.21 23.42
C ASN A 30 -7.80 10.98 22.45
N LEU A 31 -7.13 10.25 21.54
CA LEU A 31 -6.24 10.83 20.55
C LEU A 31 -7.01 11.65 19.51
N ALA A 32 -8.15 11.14 19.03
CA ALA A 32 -9.05 11.85 18.13
C ALA A 32 -9.48 13.22 18.69
N ALA A 33 -9.89 13.22 19.96
CA ALA A 33 -10.33 14.42 20.67
C ALA A 33 -9.17 15.42 20.88
N ARG A 34 -7.93 14.95 21.12
CA ARG A 34 -6.75 15.82 21.24
C ARG A 34 -6.38 16.47 19.91
N LEU A 35 -6.40 15.72 18.81
CA LEU A 35 -6.10 16.25 17.48
C LEU A 35 -7.12 17.28 17.00
N GLN A 36 -8.40 17.07 17.32
CA GLN A 36 -9.44 18.08 17.08
C GLN A 36 -9.22 19.33 17.96
N ARG A 37 -8.92 19.17 19.25
CA ARG A 37 -8.67 20.30 20.18
C ARG A 37 -7.41 21.10 19.82
N GLU A 38 -6.34 20.45 19.37
CA GLU A 38 -5.11 21.14 18.97
C GLU A 38 -5.26 21.91 17.65
N ASN A 39 -6.10 21.41 16.72
CA ASN A 39 -6.49 22.14 15.51
C ASN A 39 -7.43 23.33 15.83
N ILE A 40 -8.34 23.18 16.78
CA ILE A 40 -9.27 24.24 17.22
C ILE A 40 -8.53 25.35 18.00
N GLY A 41 -7.50 25.01 18.77
CA GLY A 41 -6.73 25.97 19.58
C GLY A 41 -5.82 26.92 18.79
N ARG A 42 -5.57 26.66 17.50
CA ARG A 42 -4.68 27.48 16.65
C ARG A 42 -5.40 28.14 15.47
N GLY A 43 -6.63 28.63 15.64
CA GLY A 43 -7.23 29.68 14.81
C GLY A 43 -7.05 29.62 13.28
N ARG A 44 -6.87 28.44 12.68
CA ARG A 44 -6.79 28.25 11.22
C ARG A 44 -8.05 27.52 10.78
N PRO A 45 -9.03 28.21 10.20
CA PRO A 45 -10.20 27.54 9.65
C PRO A 45 -9.76 26.62 8.51
N GLY A 46 -10.01 25.32 8.64
CA GLY A 46 -10.10 24.41 7.50
C GLY A 46 -8.83 23.74 6.98
N VAL A 47 -7.96 23.20 7.85
CA VAL A 47 -7.02 22.15 7.39
C VAL A 47 -7.81 20.84 7.30
N HIS A 48 -8.45 20.59 6.15
CA HIS A 48 -8.96 19.25 5.83
C HIS A 48 -7.73 18.35 5.65
N LEU A 49 -7.40 17.53 6.64
CA LEU A 49 -6.38 16.49 6.48
C LEU A 49 -6.85 15.57 5.36
N ARG A 50 -6.26 15.71 4.17
CA ARG A 50 -6.57 14.84 3.03
C ARG A 50 -5.68 13.62 3.09
N PHE A 51 -6.19 12.55 3.68
CA PHE A 51 -5.56 11.26 3.53
C PHE A 51 -5.74 10.78 2.09
N SER A 52 -4.68 10.30 1.46
CA SER A 52 -4.75 9.83 0.08
C SER A 52 -3.96 8.53 -0.10
N LEU A 53 -4.54 7.63 -0.89
CA LEU A 53 -3.91 6.38 -1.30
C LEU A 53 -3.99 6.34 -2.82
N VAL A 54 -2.85 6.52 -3.49
CA VAL A 54 -2.81 6.79 -4.92
C VAL A 54 -1.76 5.95 -5.63
N TRP A 55 -2.09 5.49 -6.83
CA TRP A 55 -1.13 4.90 -7.75
C TRP A 55 -0.35 6.02 -8.43
N ARG A 56 0.99 5.98 -8.35
CA ARG A 56 1.87 6.92 -9.05
C ARG A 56 2.74 6.17 -10.04
N ARG A 57 2.74 6.63 -11.29
CA ARG A 57 3.61 6.12 -12.35
C ARG A 57 5.08 6.31 -11.97
N CYS A 58 5.89 5.27 -12.21
CA CYS A 58 7.32 5.22 -11.98
C CYS A 58 8.01 4.53 -13.18
N ASP A 59 9.27 4.88 -13.41
CA ASP A 59 10.13 4.39 -14.49
C ASP A 59 11.39 3.67 -13.99
N GLY A 60 11.41 3.26 -12.71
CA GLY A 60 12.48 2.43 -12.13
C GLY A 60 13.60 3.20 -11.44
N VAL A 61 13.76 4.51 -11.68
CA VAL A 61 14.90 5.28 -11.17
C VAL A 61 14.68 5.73 -9.73
N ASN A 62 13.52 6.30 -9.44
CA ASN A 62 13.21 6.88 -8.13
C ASN A 62 11.88 6.35 -7.60
N ILE A 63 11.94 5.64 -6.48
CA ILE A 63 10.73 5.23 -5.74
C ILE A 63 10.20 6.45 -4.98
N PRO A 64 8.93 6.86 -5.17
CA PRO A 64 8.37 8.03 -4.48
C PRO A 64 8.43 7.88 -2.95
N GLU A 65 8.59 9.00 -2.25
CA GLU A 65 8.41 9.03 -0.80
C GLU A 65 7.01 8.52 -0.40
N HIS A 66 6.92 7.91 0.77
CA HIS A 66 5.68 7.31 1.31
C HIS A 66 5.10 6.17 0.46
N SER A 67 5.91 5.56 -0.40
CA SER A 67 5.56 4.29 -1.07
C SER A 67 5.27 3.20 -0.03
N VAL A 68 4.19 2.46 -0.24
CA VAL A 68 3.74 1.41 0.69
C VAL A 68 4.72 0.24 0.63
N SER A 69 5.44 0.00 1.72
CA SER A 69 6.26 -1.20 1.87
C SER A 69 5.34 -2.41 2.04
N GLY A 70 5.68 -3.50 1.34
CA GLY A 70 4.88 -4.72 1.43
C GLY A 70 5.69 -5.97 1.72
N GLY A 71 7.01 -5.91 1.60
CA GLY A 71 7.88 -7.05 1.79
C GLY A 71 9.32 -6.68 2.06
N LYS A 72 10.14 -7.72 2.30
CA LYS A 72 11.58 -7.61 2.45
C LYS A 72 12.24 -8.87 1.89
N GLU A 73 13.24 -8.68 1.04
CA GLU A 73 13.98 -9.77 0.39
C GLU A 73 15.47 -9.51 0.53
N GLY A 74 16.21 -10.46 1.12
CA GLY A 74 17.67 -10.34 1.23
C GLY A 74 18.17 -9.07 1.91
N GLY A 75 17.37 -8.43 2.77
CA GLY A 75 17.70 -7.14 3.39
C GLY A 75 17.06 -5.91 2.73
N THR A 76 16.61 -6.03 1.48
CA THR A 76 16.03 -4.95 0.69
C THR A 76 14.52 -4.87 0.89
N VAL A 77 14.01 -3.68 1.21
CA VAL A 77 12.56 -3.43 1.29
C VAL A 77 11.98 -3.40 -0.12
N THR A 78 10.84 -4.08 -0.29
CA THR A 78 10.09 -4.08 -1.54
C THR A 78 8.75 -3.38 -1.37
N TYR A 79 8.28 -2.74 -2.44
CA TYR A 79 7.09 -1.89 -2.41
C TYR A 79 5.92 -2.49 -3.18
N VAL A 80 4.72 -2.08 -2.79
CA VAL A 80 3.50 -2.41 -3.51
C VAL A 80 3.49 -1.66 -4.84
N GLY A 81 3.49 -2.43 -5.93
CA GLY A 81 3.32 -1.88 -7.27
C GLY A 81 2.30 -2.64 -8.08
N ARG A 82 2.10 -2.17 -9.31
CA ARG A 82 1.32 -2.86 -10.33
C ARG A 82 1.86 -2.53 -11.71
N ALA A 83 1.68 -3.44 -12.64
CA ALA A 83 2.03 -3.25 -14.04
C ALA A 83 0.89 -3.71 -14.96
N GLU A 84 0.89 -3.20 -16.19
CA GLU A 84 -0.01 -3.66 -17.23
C GLU A 84 0.61 -4.88 -17.94
N HIS A 85 -0.12 -5.99 -17.99
CA HIS A 85 0.27 -7.22 -18.69
C HIS A 85 -0.95 -7.77 -19.43
N GLU A 86 -0.86 -7.93 -20.75
CA GLU A 86 -1.94 -8.48 -21.59
C GLU A 86 -3.31 -7.80 -21.36
N GLY A 87 -3.30 -6.47 -21.22
CA GLY A 87 -4.51 -5.66 -20.99
C GLY A 87 -5.08 -5.74 -19.56
N GLN A 88 -4.38 -6.39 -18.63
CA GLN A 88 -4.74 -6.50 -17.22
C GLN A 88 -3.87 -5.59 -16.37
N GLU A 89 -4.45 -4.98 -15.34
CA GLU A 89 -3.68 -4.29 -14.30
C GLU A 89 -3.37 -5.31 -13.20
N ILE A 90 -2.11 -5.73 -13.08
CA ILE A 90 -1.71 -6.80 -12.17
C ILE A 90 -0.89 -6.23 -11.01
N PRO A 91 -1.33 -6.39 -9.75
CA PRO A 91 -0.52 -6.01 -8.60
C PRO A 91 0.65 -6.98 -8.41
N GLY A 92 1.76 -6.44 -7.91
CA GLY A 92 2.98 -7.18 -7.70
C GLY A 92 3.98 -6.43 -6.83
N ARG A 93 5.25 -6.75 -7.04
CA ARG A 93 6.34 -6.35 -6.16
C ARG A 93 7.30 -5.41 -6.88
N VAL A 94 7.63 -4.29 -6.26
CA VAL A 94 8.62 -3.35 -6.78
C VAL A 94 9.93 -3.50 -6.02
N VAL A 95 10.99 -3.76 -6.76
CA VAL A 95 12.37 -3.82 -6.27
C VAL A 95 13.06 -2.52 -6.66
N PRO A 96 13.48 -1.68 -5.70
CA PRO A 96 14.18 -0.42 -5.98
C PRO A 96 15.40 -0.62 -6.87
N GLY A 97 15.54 0.24 -7.89
CA GLY A 97 16.64 0.18 -8.85
C GLY A 97 16.58 -0.98 -9.85
N ASN A 98 15.49 -1.76 -9.86
CA ASN A 98 15.35 -2.92 -10.75
C ASN A 98 14.02 -2.92 -11.52
N GLY A 99 12.87 -2.81 -10.84
CA GLY A 99 11.57 -2.70 -11.51
C GLY A 99 10.41 -3.35 -10.76
N CYS A 100 9.26 -3.44 -11.43
CA CYS A 100 8.07 -4.13 -10.93
C CYS A 100 7.97 -5.54 -11.50
N TYR A 101 7.70 -6.51 -10.63
CA TYR A 101 7.54 -7.92 -10.96
C TYR A 101 6.09 -8.31 -10.69
N VAL A 102 5.43 -8.91 -11.69
CA VAL A 102 4.05 -9.40 -11.62
C VAL A 102 3.99 -10.86 -12.01
N SER A 103 3.03 -11.60 -11.46
CA SER A 103 2.83 -13.01 -11.79
C SER A 103 1.73 -13.18 -12.84
N TYR A 104 2.00 -13.97 -13.88
CA TYR A 104 1.02 -14.28 -14.92
C TYR A 104 1.33 -15.60 -15.62
N GLU A 105 0.31 -16.44 -15.77
CA GLU A 105 0.34 -17.74 -16.46
C GLU A 105 1.59 -18.59 -16.18
N GLY A 106 1.91 -18.79 -14.89
CA GLY A 106 3.05 -19.62 -14.49
C GLY A 106 4.41 -18.91 -14.47
N GLY A 107 4.49 -17.67 -14.95
CA GLY A 107 5.73 -16.89 -15.04
C GLY A 107 5.80 -15.66 -14.14
N GLU A 108 7.02 -15.21 -13.90
CA GLU A 108 7.35 -13.89 -13.36
C GLU A 108 7.72 -12.93 -14.50
N HIS A 109 7.08 -11.76 -14.55
CA HIS A 109 7.26 -10.77 -15.61
C HIS A 109 7.74 -9.44 -15.03
N ARG A 110 8.86 -8.93 -15.54
CA ARG A 110 9.48 -7.66 -15.09
C ARG A 110 9.07 -6.49 -15.98
N TYR A 111 8.82 -5.34 -15.35
CA TYR A 111 8.48 -4.07 -15.99
C TYR A 111 9.31 -2.90 -15.45
N ASP A 112 9.83 -2.08 -16.35
CA ASP A 112 10.47 -0.81 -16.01
C ASP A 112 9.45 0.33 -15.87
N LYS A 113 8.31 0.25 -16.57
CA LYS A 113 7.20 1.19 -16.45
C LYS A 113 6.07 0.57 -15.65
N TYR A 114 5.79 1.12 -14.48
CA TYR A 114 4.82 0.57 -13.54
C TYR A 114 4.23 1.68 -12.68
N ASP A 115 3.24 1.36 -11.85
CA ASP A 115 2.76 2.25 -10.81
C ASP A 115 3.17 1.73 -9.43
N VAL A 116 3.50 2.64 -8.52
CA VAL A 116 3.74 2.36 -7.09
C VAL A 116 2.57 2.91 -6.28
N LEU A 117 2.14 2.15 -5.27
CA LEU A 117 1.13 2.62 -4.33
C LEU A 117 1.77 3.58 -3.32
N VAL A 118 1.32 4.83 -3.30
CA VAL A 118 1.79 5.86 -2.37
C VAL A 118 0.69 6.16 -1.36
N ASN A 119 1.05 6.13 -0.07
CA ASN A 119 0.13 6.37 1.03
C ASN A 119 0.49 7.63 1.80
N ASP A 120 -0.35 8.64 1.69
CA ASP A 120 -0.27 9.88 2.46
C ASP A 120 -1.30 9.84 3.61
N GLY A 121 -0.95 9.11 4.67
CA GLY A 121 -1.65 9.14 5.96
C GLY A 121 -2.86 8.22 6.14
N ASN A 122 -3.16 7.30 5.22
CA ASN A 122 -4.13 6.23 5.50
C ASN A 122 -3.53 5.19 6.45
N LEU A 123 -4.40 4.62 7.29
CA LEU A 123 -4.03 3.56 8.21
C LEU A 123 -4.16 2.22 7.48
N LEU A 124 -3.01 1.62 7.14
CA LEU A 124 -2.95 0.36 6.39
C LEU A 124 -2.66 -0.81 7.33
N LYS A 125 -3.29 -1.95 7.07
CA LYS A 125 -3.05 -3.20 7.80
C LYS A 125 -2.92 -4.38 6.85
N TRP A 126 -2.17 -5.39 7.27
CA TRP A 126 -2.09 -6.68 6.62
C TRP A 126 -2.91 -7.67 7.44
N ILE A 127 -3.94 -8.25 6.82
CA ILE A 127 -4.88 -9.16 7.48
C ILE A 127 -4.72 -10.56 6.91
N ARG A 128 -4.47 -11.54 7.77
CA ARG A 128 -4.42 -12.96 7.37
C ARG A 128 -5.75 -13.38 6.74
N SER A 129 -5.69 -14.09 5.63
CA SER A 129 -6.83 -14.64 4.92
C SER A 129 -6.41 -15.86 4.12
N SER A 130 -7.37 -16.58 3.57
CA SER A 130 -7.09 -17.77 2.78
C SER A 130 -8.20 -18.10 1.79
N ALA A 131 -7.89 -19.00 0.86
CA ALA A 131 -8.83 -19.63 -0.07
C ALA A 131 -9.68 -18.64 -0.89
N GLY A 132 -9.08 -17.52 -1.32
CA GLY A 132 -9.76 -16.46 -2.08
C GLY A 132 -10.54 -15.46 -1.24
N THR A 133 -10.59 -15.65 0.08
CA THR A 133 -11.23 -14.70 1.00
C THR A 133 -10.50 -13.37 0.97
N VAL A 134 -11.27 -12.30 0.87
CA VAL A 134 -10.81 -10.91 0.87
C VAL A 134 -11.59 -10.13 1.92
N PRO A 135 -10.93 -9.59 2.96
CA PRO A 135 -11.60 -8.80 4.00
C PRO A 135 -12.29 -7.55 3.44
N SER A 136 -13.25 -7.02 4.21
CA SER A 136 -13.81 -5.69 3.92
C SER A 136 -12.70 -4.64 3.84
N LYS A 137 -12.85 -3.66 2.95
CA LYS A 137 -11.87 -2.56 2.73
C LYS A 137 -10.51 -3.02 2.21
N ALA A 138 -10.40 -4.24 1.67
CA ALA A 138 -9.22 -4.64 0.92
C ALA A 138 -8.95 -3.70 -0.26
N ILE A 139 -7.68 -3.36 -0.44
CA ILE A 139 -7.27 -2.44 -1.50
C ILE A 139 -7.19 -3.21 -2.81
N VAL A 140 -7.92 -2.71 -3.80
CA VAL A 140 -7.90 -3.24 -5.17
C VAL A 140 -6.57 -2.86 -5.81
N GLY A 141 -5.80 -3.87 -6.20
CA GLY A 141 -4.51 -3.76 -6.85
C GLY A 141 -4.60 -3.56 -8.37
N GLY A 142 -5.70 -4.03 -8.95
CA GLY A 142 -5.97 -3.94 -10.37
C GLY A 142 -7.14 -4.83 -10.76
N LYS A 143 -7.16 -5.27 -12.02
CA LYS A 143 -8.28 -6.04 -12.57
C LYS A 143 -7.87 -6.86 -13.78
N THR A 144 -8.57 -7.96 -13.99
CA THR A 144 -8.46 -8.77 -15.21
C THR A 144 -9.18 -8.10 -16.38
N THR A 145 -8.99 -8.64 -17.59
CA THR A 145 -9.71 -8.20 -18.79
C THR A 145 -11.22 -8.43 -18.70
N SER A 146 -11.66 -9.45 -17.95
CA SER A 146 -13.07 -9.72 -17.67
C SER A 146 -13.66 -8.81 -16.58
N GLY A 147 -12.85 -7.95 -15.98
CA GLY A 147 -13.27 -7.02 -14.92
C GLY A 147 -13.26 -7.61 -13.51
N GLU A 148 -12.71 -8.82 -13.32
CA GLU A 148 -12.49 -9.36 -11.97
C GLU A 148 -11.47 -8.48 -11.24
N LYS A 149 -11.79 -8.08 -10.01
CA LYS A 149 -10.88 -7.32 -9.16
C LYS A 149 -9.76 -8.22 -8.66
N LEU A 150 -8.53 -7.73 -8.79
CA LEU A 150 -7.34 -8.31 -8.18
C LEU A 150 -6.97 -7.52 -6.93
N TYR A 151 -6.57 -8.22 -5.88
CA TYR A 151 -6.23 -7.60 -4.59
C TYR A 151 -4.75 -7.77 -4.28
N ILE A 152 -4.23 -6.85 -3.47
CA ILE A 152 -2.83 -6.85 -3.06
C ILE A 152 -2.68 -7.84 -1.91
N GLY A 153 -1.87 -8.87 -2.15
CA GLY A 153 -1.53 -9.86 -1.13
C GLY A 153 -0.04 -10.04 -0.97
N ARG A 154 0.34 -10.69 0.12
CA ARG A 154 1.71 -11.15 0.35
C ARG A 154 1.73 -12.46 1.10
N THR A 155 2.84 -13.17 1.00
CA THR A 155 3.09 -14.39 1.77
C THR A 155 4.59 -14.60 1.97
N GLU A 156 4.96 -15.46 2.90
CA GLU A 156 6.35 -15.87 3.09
C GLU A 156 6.72 -16.92 2.04
N HIS A 157 7.83 -16.69 1.34
CA HIS A 157 8.43 -17.61 0.39
C HIS A 157 9.94 -17.60 0.59
N ASN A 158 10.51 -18.76 0.94
CA ASN A 158 11.94 -18.95 1.17
C ASN A 158 12.56 -17.90 2.13
N GLY A 159 11.88 -17.63 3.25
CA GLY A 159 12.34 -16.67 4.27
C GLY A 159 12.23 -15.19 3.86
N SER A 160 11.60 -14.90 2.72
CA SER A 160 11.31 -13.55 2.25
C SER A 160 9.81 -13.31 2.19
N LEU A 161 9.39 -12.07 2.45
CA LEU A 161 7.98 -11.69 2.37
C LEU A 161 7.71 -11.08 1.00
N ILE A 162 6.97 -11.80 0.15
CA ILE A 162 6.82 -11.49 -1.28
C ILE A 162 5.39 -11.04 -1.57
N LEU A 163 5.26 -9.94 -2.31
CA LEU A 163 3.99 -9.37 -2.78
C LEU A 163 3.51 -10.05 -4.06
N GLY A 164 2.20 -10.12 -4.23
CA GLY A 164 1.59 -10.65 -5.44
C GLY A 164 0.11 -10.32 -5.57
N ARG A 165 -0.56 -11.05 -6.48
CA ARG A 165 -1.98 -10.85 -6.81
C ARG A 165 -2.85 -11.90 -6.15
N ILE A 166 -3.84 -11.46 -5.40
CA ILE A 166 -4.93 -12.32 -4.96
C ILE A 166 -6.00 -12.30 -6.05
N GLN A 167 -6.39 -13.48 -6.50
CA GLN A 167 -7.48 -13.66 -7.45
C GLN A 167 -8.59 -14.46 -6.76
N PRO A 168 -9.67 -13.80 -6.30
CA PRO A 168 -10.71 -14.46 -5.51
C PRO A 168 -11.35 -15.65 -6.21
N SER A 169 -11.62 -15.56 -7.52
CA SER A 169 -12.22 -16.67 -8.28
C SER A 169 -11.33 -17.92 -8.36
N HIS A 170 -10.01 -17.77 -8.24
CA HIS A 170 -9.05 -18.87 -8.22
C HIS A 170 -8.75 -19.38 -6.80
N GLY A 171 -9.27 -18.71 -5.77
CA GLY A 171 -9.11 -19.12 -4.39
C GLY A 171 -7.68 -18.97 -3.85
N CYS A 172 -6.86 -18.07 -4.39
CA CYS A 172 -5.44 -18.01 -4.03
C CYS A 172 -4.77 -16.64 -4.24
N LEU A 173 -3.59 -16.52 -3.61
CA LEU A 173 -2.54 -15.57 -3.95
C LEU A 173 -1.58 -16.23 -4.95
N TYR A 174 -1.15 -15.46 -5.95
CA TYR A 174 -0.02 -15.78 -6.80
C TYR A 174 1.11 -14.78 -6.56
N ILE A 175 2.33 -15.27 -6.35
CA ILE A 175 3.52 -14.43 -6.21
C ILE A 175 4.51 -14.66 -7.36
N PRO A 176 5.15 -13.60 -7.88
CA PRO A 176 6.28 -13.73 -8.79
C PRO A 176 7.58 -13.91 -7.99
N CYS A 177 8.29 -15.02 -8.23
CA CYS A 177 9.62 -15.24 -7.65
C CYS A 177 10.47 -16.19 -8.51
N ALA A 178 11.71 -15.79 -8.76
CA ALA A 178 12.74 -16.60 -9.42
C ALA A 178 12.32 -17.12 -10.81
N GLY A 179 11.69 -16.25 -11.60
CA GLY A 179 11.23 -16.58 -12.96
C GLY A 179 9.89 -17.32 -13.03
N ALA A 180 9.31 -17.70 -11.90
CA ALA A 180 8.07 -18.48 -11.85
C ALA A 180 6.96 -17.77 -11.06
N GLU A 181 5.72 -18.14 -11.35
CA GLU A 181 4.55 -17.84 -10.54
C GLU A 181 4.32 -18.97 -9.52
N HIS A 182 4.22 -18.61 -8.24
CA HIS A 182 3.95 -19.55 -7.16
C HIS A 182 2.57 -19.31 -6.56
N ARG A 183 1.80 -20.38 -6.38
CA ARG A 183 0.43 -20.33 -5.86
C ARG A 183 0.38 -20.63 -4.36
N TYR A 184 -0.35 -19.80 -3.62
CA TYR A 184 -0.58 -19.92 -2.18
C TYR A 184 -2.04 -19.80 -1.82
N THR A 185 -2.53 -20.69 -0.94
CA THR A 185 -3.89 -20.62 -0.39
C THR A 185 -3.98 -19.76 0.86
N ASP A 186 -2.86 -19.57 1.58
CA ASP A 186 -2.78 -18.80 2.81
C ASP A 186 -1.88 -17.58 2.59
N TYR A 187 -2.37 -16.41 2.98
CA TYR A 187 -1.74 -15.13 2.65
C TYR A 187 -2.20 -14.01 3.59
N GLU A 188 -1.60 -12.84 3.45
CA GLU A 188 -2.09 -11.60 4.05
C GLU A 188 -2.62 -10.67 2.96
N VAL A 189 -3.72 -9.98 3.25
CA VAL A 189 -4.36 -9.00 2.36
C VAL A 189 -4.11 -7.59 2.87
N LEU A 190 -3.72 -6.68 1.98
CA LEU A 190 -3.60 -5.26 2.32
C LEU A 190 -4.97 -4.60 2.39
N VAL A 191 -5.30 -4.03 3.56
CA VAL A 191 -6.56 -3.31 3.80
C VAL A 191 -6.29 -1.88 4.24
N THR A 192 -7.25 -1.00 3.98
CA THR A 192 -7.27 0.36 4.54
C THR A 192 -8.32 0.47 5.64
N GLU A 193 -8.01 1.18 6.72
CA GLU A 193 -8.96 1.53 7.77
C GLU A 193 -9.29 3.02 7.71
N PHE A 194 -10.58 3.35 7.74
CA PHE A 194 -11.01 4.72 7.99
C PHE A 194 -10.94 5.00 9.48
N LEU A 195 -10.25 6.07 9.85
CA LEU A 195 -10.48 6.72 11.13
C LEU A 195 -11.84 7.46 11.01
N PHE A 196 -12.85 6.93 11.71
CA PHE A 196 -14.19 7.49 11.99
C PHE A 196 -15.33 7.27 10.96
N PRO A 197 -16.43 6.60 11.36
CA PRO A 197 -17.77 6.99 10.97
C PRO A 197 -18.18 8.21 11.81
N ILE A 198 -18.51 9.32 11.15
CA ILE A 198 -19.22 10.42 11.82
C ILE A 198 -20.68 9.97 11.90
N GLY A 199 -21.10 9.53 13.08
CA GLY A 199 -22.51 9.36 13.44
C GLY A 199 -23.11 10.66 13.95
#